data_AF-A0A5J5WSG0-F1
#
_entry.id   AF-A0A5J5WSG0-F1
#
_cell.length_a   1.000
_cell.length_b   1.000
_cell.length_c   1.000
_cell.angle_alpha   90.00
_cell.angle_beta   90.00
_cell.angle_gamma   90.00
#
_symmetry.space_group_name_H-M   'P 1'
#
loop_
_entity.id
_entity.type
_entity.pdbx_description
1 polymer ?
#
loop_
_entity_poly.entity_id
_entity_poly.type
_entity_poly.pdbx_seq_one_letter_code
_entity_poly.pdbx_strand_id
1 'polypeptide(L)'
;MAAAESSFKIILGSSSMARQRILAEMRYEFTIMTADIDEKSIRKEKPEDLVTALAEAKAIAIMARLQHTDILKNVACPTLLITADTVVVYKGTIREKPCNEDEAREFIKGYSGGHAAVVGSVLVTNLNSGASKGGWESAEVYFHDIPNEVIDSLVKIN
;
A
#
# COMPACT_ATOMS: atom_id res chain seq x y z
N MET A 1 -33.17 -7.83 -9.12
CA MET A 1 -32.32 -7.85 -10.33
C MET A 1 -31.03 -8.54 -9.94
N ALA A 2 -30.67 -9.63 -10.61
CA ALA A 2 -29.45 -10.37 -10.28
C ALA A 2 -28.23 -9.48 -10.51
N ALA A 3 -27.38 -9.32 -9.48
CA ALA A 3 -26.07 -8.72 -9.66
C ALA A 3 -25.34 -9.55 -10.72
N ALA A 4 -24.81 -8.90 -11.76
CA ALA A 4 -23.95 -9.57 -12.71
C ALA A 4 -22.79 -10.18 -11.92
N GLU A 5 -22.64 -11.51 -11.93
CA GLU A 5 -21.52 -12.15 -11.26
C GLU A 5 -20.22 -11.58 -11.83
N SER A 6 -19.38 -11.01 -10.96
CA SER A 6 -18.11 -10.43 -11.36
C SER A 6 -17.24 -11.49 -12.05
N SER A 7 -16.65 -11.15 -13.19
CA SER A 7 -15.78 -12.04 -13.96
C SER A 7 -14.46 -12.37 -13.24
N PHE A 8 -14.21 -11.75 -12.08
CA PHE A 8 -13.10 -12.05 -11.18
C PHE A 8 -13.42 -11.62 -9.75
N LYS A 9 -12.67 -12.16 -8.78
CA LYS A 9 -12.67 -11.71 -7.38
C LYS A 9 -11.41 -10.92 -7.08
N ILE A 10 -11.48 -9.99 -6.13
CA ILE A 10 -10.33 -9.21 -5.67
C ILE A 10 -10.04 -9.51 -4.20
N ILE A 11 -8.76 -9.73 -3.91
CA ILE A 11 -8.19 -9.69 -2.56
C ILE A 11 -7.30 -8.45 -2.48
N LEU A 12 -7.61 -7.53 -1.58
CA LEU A 12 -6.72 -6.42 -1.24
C LEU A 12 -5.71 -6.88 -0.18
N GLY A 13 -4.46 -6.96 -0.61
CA GLY A 13 -3.28 -7.34 0.17
C GLY A 13 -2.79 -6.28 1.15
N SER A 14 -3.65 -5.39 1.65
CA SER A 14 -3.25 -4.18 2.39
C SER A 14 -4.23 -3.80 3.50
N SER A 15 -3.70 -3.40 4.65
CA SER A 15 -4.46 -2.81 5.76
C SER A 15 -4.77 -1.32 5.57
N SER A 16 -4.27 -0.68 4.51
CA SER A 16 -4.43 0.76 4.31
C SER A 16 -5.89 1.15 4.07
N MET A 17 -6.45 1.95 4.98
CA MET A 17 -7.80 2.53 4.83
C MET A 17 -7.94 3.38 3.56
N ALA A 18 -6.88 4.09 3.15
CA ALA A 18 -6.89 4.87 1.92
C ALA A 18 -7.05 3.98 0.68
N ARG A 19 -6.33 2.86 0.62
CA ARG A 19 -6.43 1.91 -0.51
C ARG A 19 -7.78 1.20 -0.55
N GLN A 20 -8.33 0.86 0.62
CA GLN A 20 -9.69 0.32 0.73
C GLN A 20 -10.73 1.31 0.19
N ARG A 21 -10.62 2.60 0.56
CA ARG A 21 -11.51 3.66 0.07
C ARG A 21 -11.42 3.82 -1.45
N ILE A 22 -10.21 3.87 -2.01
CA ILE A 22 -10.01 3.99 -3.47
C ILE A 22 -10.71 2.84 -4.22
N LEU A 23 -10.50 1.59 -3.81
CA LEU A 23 -11.15 0.45 -4.47
C LEU A 23 -12.68 0.47 -4.32
N ALA A 24 -13.17 0.88 -3.15
CA ALA A 24 -14.60 1.00 -2.89
C ALA A 24 -15.25 2.12 -3.72
N GLU A 25 -14.59 3.27 -3.88
CA GLU A 25 -15.04 4.38 -4.73
C GLU A 25 -15.09 3.98 -6.21
N MET A 26 -14.16 3.14 -6.64
CA MET A 26 -14.18 2.48 -7.97
C MET A 26 -15.25 1.39 -8.09
N ARG A 27 -16.03 1.14 -7.02
CA ARG A 27 -17.12 0.15 -6.93
C ARG A 27 -16.66 -1.30 -7.06
N TYR A 28 -15.41 -1.59 -6.70
CA TYR A 28 -14.95 -2.96 -6.61
C TYR A 28 -15.39 -3.62 -5.30
N GLU A 29 -15.87 -4.86 -5.40
CA GLU A 29 -16.00 -5.75 -4.25
C GLU A 29 -14.67 -6.47 -4.02
N PHE A 30 -14.16 -6.42 -2.79
CA PHE A 30 -12.90 -7.05 -2.43
C PHE A 30 -12.93 -7.58 -1.00
N THR A 31 -12.11 -8.59 -0.72
CA THR A 31 -11.79 -9.03 0.63
C THR A 31 -10.42 -8.53 1.04
N ILE A 32 -10.20 -8.33 2.34
CA ILE A 32 -8.91 -7.87 2.85
C ILE A 32 -8.12 -9.07 3.37
N MET A 33 -6.86 -9.19 2.95
CA MET A 33 -5.93 -10.17 3.49
C MET A 33 -4.57 -9.53 3.63
N THR A 34 -4.11 -9.29 4.85
CA THR A 34 -2.83 -8.60 5.08
C THR A 34 -1.68 -9.59 5.15
N ALA A 35 -0.54 -9.19 4.60
CA ALA A 35 0.73 -9.87 4.82
C ALA A 35 1.22 -9.57 6.24
N ASP A 36 1.82 -10.58 6.87
CA ASP A 36 2.57 -10.42 8.11
C ASP A 36 4.05 -10.59 7.74
N ILE A 37 4.70 -9.49 7.37
CA ILE A 37 6.09 -9.47 6.96
C ILE A 37 6.86 -8.42 7.76
N ASP A 38 8.13 -8.70 8.04
CA ASP A 38 9.05 -7.70 8.56
C ASP A 38 9.50 -6.77 7.43
N GLU A 39 8.70 -5.74 7.15
CA GLU A 39 9.01 -4.73 6.13
C GLU A 39 10.36 -4.06 6.38
N LYS A 40 10.82 -4.00 7.65
CA LYS A 40 12.09 -3.37 8.00
C LYS A 40 13.32 -4.17 7.56
N SER A 41 13.16 -5.48 7.35
CA SER A 41 14.23 -6.35 6.83
C SER A 41 14.50 -6.14 5.33
N ILE A 42 13.54 -5.56 4.60
CA ILE A 42 13.64 -5.33 3.17
C ILE A 42 14.13 -3.90 2.95
N ARG A 43 15.34 -3.78 2.40
CA ARG A 43 15.98 -2.49 2.13
C ARG A 43 16.53 -2.44 0.72
N LYS A 44 16.30 -1.32 0.06
CA LYS A 44 16.83 -0.97 -1.26
C LYS A 44 17.26 0.49 -1.22
N GLU A 45 18.28 0.82 -1.98
CA GLU A 45 18.80 2.19 -2.06
C GLU A 45 17.83 3.12 -2.79
N LYS A 46 17.22 2.62 -3.87
CA LYS A 46 16.25 3.36 -4.66
C LYS A 46 14.84 3.18 -4.11
N PRO A 47 14.06 4.27 -3.97
CA PRO A 47 12.70 4.19 -3.45
C PRO A 47 11.78 3.34 -4.32
N GLU A 48 11.90 3.41 -5.65
CA GLU A 48 11.11 2.61 -6.60
C GLU A 48 11.38 1.10 -6.46
N ASP A 49 12.63 0.73 -6.24
CA ASP A 49 13.03 -0.66 -6.00
C ASP A 49 12.51 -1.13 -4.64
N LEU A 50 12.54 -0.27 -3.63
CA LEU A 50 12.05 -0.58 -2.29
C LEU A 50 10.56 -0.88 -2.30
N VAL A 51 9.74 0.03 -2.83
CA VAL A 51 8.28 -0.16 -2.85
C VAL A 51 7.88 -1.35 -3.71
N THR A 52 8.58 -1.61 -4.81
CA THR A 52 8.32 -2.78 -5.66
C THR A 52 8.63 -4.07 -4.89
N ALA A 53 9.79 -4.16 -4.25
CA ALA A 53 10.18 -5.33 -3.46
C ALA A 53 9.23 -5.57 -2.27
N LEU A 54 8.75 -4.52 -1.61
CA LEU A 54 7.77 -4.62 -0.53
C LEU A 54 6.42 -5.15 -1.02
N ALA A 55 5.91 -4.65 -2.16
CA ALA A 55 4.66 -5.16 -2.74
C ALA A 55 4.77 -6.63 -3.16
N GLU A 56 5.91 -7.04 -3.73
CA GLU A 56 6.21 -8.43 -4.08
C GLU A 56 6.29 -9.33 -2.84
N ALA A 57 7.01 -8.91 -1.80
CA ALA A 57 7.13 -9.66 -0.56
C ALA A 57 5.76 -9.86 0.12
N LYS A 58 4.90 -8.84 0.11
CA LYS A 58 3.51 -8.95 0.61
C LYS A 58 2.72 -10.00 -0.19
N ALA A 59 2.86 -10.00 -1.52
CA ALA A 59 2.17 -10.97 -2.38
C ALA A 59 2.63 -12.40 -2.08
N ILE A 60 3.95 -12.61 -1.99
CA ILE A 60 4.55 -13.92 -1.67
C ILE A 60 4.04 -14.45 -0.32
N ALA A 61 4.07 -13.61 0.72
CA ALA A 61 3.62 -14.00 2.06
C ALA A 61 2.13 -14.36 2.09
N ILE A 62 1.29 -13.60 1.38
CA ILE A 62 -0.15 -13.88 1.28
C ILE A 62 -0.40 -15.18 0.49
N MET A 63 0.29 -15.37 -0.65
CA MET A 63 0.17 -16.59 -1.45
C MET A 63 0.56 -17.84 -0.67
N ALA A 64 1.64 -17.79 0.11
CA ALA A 64 2.07 -18.91 0.96
C ALA A 64 0.98 -19.28 1.98
N ARG A 65 0.31 -18.29 2.58
CA ARG A 65 -0.82 -18.54 3.50
C ARG A 65 -2.03 -19.12 2.77
N LEU A 66 -2.31 -18.66 1.56
CA LEU A 66 -3.45 -19.12 0.76
C LEU A 66 -3.34 -20.57 0.29
N GLN A 67 -2.13 -21.10 0.09
CA GLN A 67 -1.90 -22.52 -0.24
C GLN A 67 -2.52 -23.47 0.80
N HIS A 68 -2.66 -23.01 2.04
CA HIS A 68 -3.25 -23.78 3.14
C HIS A 68 -4.74 -23.51 3.34
N THR A 69 -5.39 -22.74 2.45
CA THR A 69 -6.80 -22.38 2.56
C THR A 69 -7.63 -22.91 1.40
N ASP A 70 -8.88 -23.28 1.66
CA ASP A 70 -9.81 -23.74 0.63
C ASP A 70 -10.38 -22.60 -0.23
N ILE A 71 -9.92 -21.36 -0.02
CA ILE A 71 -10.39 -20.14 -0.72
C ILE A 71 -10.26 -20.28 -2.24
N LEU A 72 -9.24 -21.00 -2.73
CA LEU A 72 -8.98 -21.19 -4.15
C LEU A 72 -9.62 -22.47 -4.74
N LYS A 73 -10.13 -23.39 -3.92
CA LYS A 73 -10.57 -24.73 -4.38
C LYS A 73 -11.95 -24.76 -5.04
N ASN A 74 -12.77 -23.71 -4.87
CA ASN A 74 -14.16 -23.65 -5.38
C ASN A 74 -14.51 -22.29 -6.01
N VAL A 75 -13.55 -21.60 -6.63
CA VAL A 75 -13.83 -20.30 -7.26
C VAL A 75 -14.24 -20.47 -8.71
N ALA A 76 -15.48 -20.09 -9.04
CA ALA A 76 -16.02 -20.12 -10.40
C ALA A 76 -15.31 -19.14 -11.36
N CYS A 77 -14.56 -18.17 -10.83
CA CYS A 77 -13.88 -17.12 -11.59
C CYS A 77 -12.46 -16.86 -11.03
N PRO A 78 -11.54 -16.27 -11.82
CA PRO A 78 -10.19 -15.99 -11.36
C PRO A 78 -10.16 -15.05 -10.15
N THR A 79 -9.17 -15.23 -9.26
CA THR A 79 -8.95 -14.35 -8.11
C THR A 79 -7.68 -13.52 -8.29
N LEU A 80 -7.80 -12.19 -8.19
CA LEU A 80 -6.72 -11.23 -8.28
C LEU A 80 -6.31 -10.76 -6.88
N LEU A 81 -5.04 -10.92 -6.53
CA LEU A 81 -4.43 -10.33 -5.35
C LEU A 81 -3.80 -9.00 -5.73
N ILE A 82 -4.17 -7.91 -5.05
CA ILE A 82 -3.59 -6.59 -5.23
C ILE A 82 -2.76 -6.25 -3.99
N THR A 83 -1.44 -6.17 -4.13
CA THR A 83 -0.54 -5.65 -3.11
C THR A 83 0.04 -4.31 -3.54
N ALA A 84 0.41 -3.49 -2.58
CA ALA A 84 0.93 -2.16 -2.84
C ALA A 84 1.79 -1.68 -1.69
N ASP A 85 2.78 -0.85 -2.01
CA ASP A 85 3.56 -0.15 -1.01
C ASP A 85 3.81 1.33 -1.38
N THR A 86 4.17 2.14 -0.39
CA THR A 86 4.31 3.59 -0.56
C THR A 86 5.26 4.15 0.49
N VAL A 87 6.23 4.94 0.04
CA VAL A 87 7.19 5.66 0.88
C VAL A 87 7.23 7.14 0.51
N VAL A 88 7.67 7.97 1.45
CA VAL A 88 7.95 9.39 1.19
C VAL A 88 9.45 9.58 1.02
N VAL A 89 9.88 10.33 0.03
CA VAL A 89 11.27 10.76 -0.15
C VAL A 89 11.36 12.25 0.16
N TYR A 90 12.18 12.58 1.14
CA TYR A 90 12.40 13.96 1.57
C TYR A 90 13.89 14.22 1.73
N LYS A 91 14.39 15.22 0.99
CA LYS A 91 15.82 15.59 0.96
C LYS A 91 16.74 14.39 0.71
N GLY A 92 16.33 13.48 -0.19
CA GLY A 92 17.09 12.27 -0.53
C GLY A 92 16.97 11.12 0.48
N THR A 93 16.21 11.28 1.56
CA THR A 93 15.98 10.23 2.56
C THR A 93 14.61 9.59 2.38
N ILE A 94 14.57 8.26 2.39
CA ILE A 94 13.33 7.48 2.42
C ILE A 94 12.75 7.52 3.84
N ARG A 95 11.49 7.93 3.95
CA ARG A 95 10.68 7.95 5.16
C ARG A 95 9.52 6.97 5.00
N GLU A 96 9.50 5.96 5.87
CA GLU A 96 8.39 5.04 6.03
C GLU A 96 7.35 5.66 7.00
N LYS A 97 6.41 4.86 7.50
CA LYS A 97 5.48 5.33 8.53
C LYS A 97 6.25 5.72 9.80
N PRO A 98 5.92 6.85 10.44
CA PRO A 98 6.53 7.23 11.71
C PRO A 98 6.22 6.17 12.77
N CYS A 99 7.22 5.89 13.61
CA CYS A 99 7.14 4.93 14.71
C CYS A 99 6.45 5.51 15.95
N ASN A 100 6.40 6.84 16.07
CA ASN A 100 5.82 7.55 17.22
C ASN A 100 5.38 8.98 16.85
N GLU A 101 4.70 9.64 17.80
CA GLU A 101 4.18 11.00 17.64
C GLU A 101 5.27 12.05 17.40
N ASP A 102 6.42 11.93 18.06
CA ASP A 102 7.53 12.87 17.92
C ASP A 102 8.14 12.81 16.51
N GLU A 103 8.31 11.61 15.97
CA GLU A 103 8.76 11.39 14.60
C GLU A 103 7.72 11.87 13.58
N ALA A 104 6.43 11.63 13.83
CA ALA A 104 5.36 12.15 12.98
C ALA A 104 5.38 13.69 12.94
N ARG A 105 5.56 14.33 14.11
CA ARG A 105 5.71 15.78 14.24
C ARG A 105 6.94 16.30 13.49
N GLU A 106 8.08 15.62 13.63
CA GLU A 106 9.31 15.97 12.92
C GLU A 106 9.11 15.88 11.41
N PHE A 107 8.44 14.81 10.93
CA PHE A 107 8.18 14.62 9.51
C PHE A 107 7.33 15.75 8.94
N ILE A 108 6.17 16.00 9.56
CA ILE A 108 5.22 17.04 9.11
C ILE A 108 5.89 18.42 9.14
N LYS A 109 6.57 18.76 10.24
CA LYS A 109 7.28 20.04 10.36
C LYS A 109 8.36 20.19 9.29
N GLY A 110 9.06 19.11 8.96
CA GLY A 110 10.06 19.10 7.89
C GLY A 110 9.48 19.43 6.52
N TYR A 111 8.23 19.06 6.25
CA TYR A 111 7.60 19.34 4.95
C TYR A 111 7.18 20.80 4.77
N SER A 112 6.99 21.55 5.87
CA SER A 112 6.51 22.95 5.85
C SER A 112 7.31 23.84 4.91
N GLY A 113 6.61 24.55 4.02
CA GLY A 113 7.20 25.49 3.06
C GLY A 113 8.11 24.84 2.00
N GLY A 114 8.10 23.50 1.91
CA GLY A 114 8.95 22.72 1.01
C GLY A 114 8.17 21.75 0.15
N HIS A 115 8.86 20.71 -0.31
CA HIS A 115 8.25 19.61 -1.04
C HIS A 115 8.81 18.27 -0.58
N ALA A 116 8.04 17.23 -0.83
CA ALA A 116 8.45 15.84 -0.70
C ALA A 116 7.95 15.07 -1.92
N ALA A 117 8.62 13.98 -2.28
CA ALA A 117 8.10 13.05 -3.27
C ALA A 117 7.43 11.87 -2.56
N VAL A 118 6.34 11.36 -3.15
CA VAL A 118 5.69 10.12 -2.72
C VAL A 118 5.93 9.11 -3.83
N VAL A 119 6.54 7.98 -3.48
CA VAL A 119 6.80 6.88 -4.42
C VAL A 119 5.96 5.70 -3.98
N GLY A 120 5.19 5.12 -4.89
CA GLY A 120 4.33 3.98 -4.61
C GLY A 120 4.38 2.93 -5.70
N SER A 121 4.09 1.69 -5.33
CA SER A 121 3.98 0.54 -6.24
C SER A 121 2.63 -0.15 -6.08
N VAL A 122 2.19 -0.78 -7.17
CA VAL A 122 1.07 -1.72 -7.17
C VAL A 122 1.50 -2.98 -7.91
N LEU A 123 1.17 -4.14 -7.34
CA LEU A 123 1.36 -5.44 -7.95
C LEU A 123 0.02 -6.18 -7.95
N VAL A 124 -0.37 -6.67 -9.12
CA VAL A 124 -1.56 -7.50 -9.32
C VAL A 124 -1.10 -8.90 -9.68
N THR A 125 -1.48 -9.88 -8.87
CA THR A 125 -1.18 -11.30 -9.07
C THR A 125 -2.46 -12.07 -9.32
N ASN A 126 -2.52 -12.77 -10.45
CA ASN A 126 -3.58 -13.75 -10.70
C ASN A 126 -3.24 -15.04 -9.94
N LEU A 127 -4.03 -15.36 -8.92
CA LEU A 127 -3.76 -16.49 -8.03
C LEU A 127 -3.99 -17.86 -8.69
N ASN A 128 -4.72 -17.91 -9.80
CA ASN A 128 -4.97 -19.15 -10.54
C ASN A 128 -3.80 -19.50 -11.47
N SER A 129 -3.21 -18.50 -12.14
CA SER A 129 -2.09 -18.73 -13.07
C SER A 129 -0.70 -18.46 -12.46
N GLY A 130 -0.64 -17.76 -11.32
CA GLY A 130 0.59 -17.25 -10.73
C GLY A 130 1.20 -16.03 -11.47
N ALA A 131 0.60 -15.60 -12.57
CA ALA A 131 1.10 -14.46 -13.34
C ALA A 131 0.93 -13.16 -12.54
N SER A 132 1.97 -12.33 -12.51
CA SER A 132 1.96 -11.03 -11.84
C SER A 132 2.34 -9.91 -12.78
N LYS A 133 1.70 -8.75 -12.62
CA LYS A 133 2.01 -7.50 -13.31
C LYS A 133 1.91 -6.35 -12.32
N GLY A 134 2.89 -5.45 -12.37
CA GLY A 134 2.94 -4.31 -11.48
C GLY A 134 3.68 -3.15 -12.12
N GLY A 135 3.63 -2.02 -11.42
CA GLY A 135 4.32 -0.79 -11.77
C GLY A 135 4.50 0.07 -10.53
N TRP A 136 5.37 1.06 -10.65
CA TRP A 136 5.57 2.09 -9.65
C TRP A 136 5.34 3.46 -10.28
N GLU A 137 4.98 4.42 -9.44
CA GLU A 137 4.79 5.81 -9.83
C GLU A 137 5.27 6.73 -8.71
N SER A 138 5.63 7.95 -9.08
CA SER A 138 6.07 9.00 -8.17
C SER A 138 5.29 10.28 -8.39
N ALA A 139 4.99 10.99 -7.31
CA ALA A 139 4.35 12.31 -7.34
C ALA A 139 5.06 13.27 -6.38
N GLU A 140 5.20 14.53 -6.79
CA GLU A 140 5.72 15.59 -5.92
C GLU A 140 4.56 16.30 -5.20
N VAL A 141 4.75 16.54 -3.91
CA VAL A 141 3.79 17.24 -3.05
C VAL A 141 4.46 18.49 -2.51
N TYR A 142 3.87 19.63 -2.85
CA TYR A 142 4.33 20.95 -2.42
C TYR A 142 3.45 21.43 -1.27
N PHE A 143 4.11 21.83 -0.18
CA PHE A 143 3.44 22.26 1.04
C PHE A 143 3.57 23.76 1.22
N HIS A 144 2.48 24.39 1.62
CA HIS A 144 2.53 25.70 2.24
C HIS A 144 3.22 25.62 3.61
N ASP A 145 3.43 26.77 4.25
CA ASP A 145 3.79 26.79 5.65
C ASP A 145 2.71 26.09 6.47
N ILE A 146 3.12 25.13 7.30
CA ILE A 146 2.23 24.33 8.13
C ILE A 146 2.32 24.87 9.56
N PRO A 147 1.27 25.55 10.07
CA PRO A 147 1.26 26.08 11.43
C PRO A 147 1.41 24.97 12.49
N ASN A 148 2.08 25.28 13.60
CA ASN A 148 2.28 24.31 14.69
C ASN A 148 0.95 23.73 15.21
N GLU A 149 -0.13 24.51 15.26
CA GLU A 149 -1.44 24.03 15.69
C GLU A 149 -2.00 22.94 14.76
N VAL A 150 -1.75 23.05 13.45
CA VAL A 150 -2.15 22.03 12.48
C VAL A 150 -1.34 20.76 12.70
N ILE A 151 -0.03 20.89 12.92
CA ILE A 151 0.85 19.74 13.22
C ILE A 151 0.36 19.02 14.49
N ASP A 152 0.09 19.77 15.56
CA ASP A 152 -0.44 19.24 16.81
C ASP A 152 -1.77 18.51 16.64
N SER A 153 -2.64 19.01 15.76
CA SER A 153 -3.93 18.37 15.48
C SER A 153 -3.78 17.06 14.71
N LEU A 154 -2.84 16.98 13.78
CA LEU A 154 -2.62 15.80 12.94
C LEU A 154 -1.93 14.65 13.69
N VAL A 155 -1.01 14.97 14.60
CA VAL A 155 -0.24 13.96 15.34
C VAL A 155 -1.10 13.26 16.41
N LYS A 156 -2.14 13.92 16.94
CA LYS A 156 -3.03 13.37 17.98
C LYS A 156 -4.10 12.42 17.45
N ILE A 157 -4.26 12.30 16.14
CA ILE A 157 -5.27 11.44 15.51
C ILE A 157 -4.59 10.11 15.13
N ASN A 158 -4.58 9.18 16.07
CA ASN A 158 -4.42 7.74 15.83
C ASN A 158 -5.49 6.99 16.61
#